data_AF-A0A971B458-F1
#
_entry.id   AF-A0A971B458-F1
#
_cell.length_a   1.000
_cell.length_b   1.000
_cell.length_c   1.000
_cell.angle_alpha   90.00
_cell.angle_beta   90.00
_cell.angle_gamma   90.00
#
_symmetry.space_group_name_H-M   'P 1'
#
loop_
_entity.id
_entity.type
_entity.pdbx_description
1 polymer ?
#
loop_
_entity_poly.entity_id
_entity_poly.type
_entity_poly.pdbx_seq_one_letter_code
_entity_poly.pdbx_strand_id
1 'polypeptide(L)' 'MDDDPIVASVRKIREELSAAFGFDVHAIFADLRRREAALGDRLVRQPEAQRPNEAGHPGSAMGDLPGNTRATAGG' A
#
# COMPACT_ATOMS: atom_id res chain seq x y z
N MET A 1 -17.29 -10.22 -2.62
CA MET A 1 -17.91 -9.75 -1.37
C MET A 1 -17.54 -8.30 -1.20
N ASP A 2 -18.38 -7.44 -1.78
CA ASP A 2 -18.35 -5.97 -1.64
C ASP A 2 -19.50 -5.58 -0.72
N ASP A 3 -19.47 -6.09 0.51
CA ASP A 3 -20.60 -5.97 1.44
C ASP A 3 -20.52 -4.70 2.30
N ASP A 4 -19.36 -4.04 2.32
CA ASP A 4 -19.18 -2.79 3.05
C ASP A 4 -19.52 -1.58 2.13
N PRO A 5 -20.55 -0.79 2.46
CA PRO A 5 -20.94 0.39 1.68
C PRO A 5 -19.83 1.45 1.58
N ILE A 6 -18.91 1.51 2.55
CA ILE A 6 -17.74 2.39 2.52
C ILE A 6 -16.76 1.90 1.45
N VAL A 7 -16.47 0.59 1.41
CA VAL A 7 -15.57 -0.01 0.42
C VAL A 7 -16.13 0.16 -0.98
N ALA A 8 -17.43 -0.05 -1.18
CA ALA A 8 -18.07 0.16 -2.47
C ALA A 8 -17.95 1.62 -2.94
N SER A 9 -18.12 2.58 -2.03
CA SER A 9 -17.95 4.01 -2.32
C SER A 9 -16.52 4.35 -2.72
N VAL A 10 -15.53 3.85 -1.97
CA VAL A 10 -14.10 4.05 -2.29
C VAL A 10 -13.75 3.44 -3.63
N ARG A 11 -14.24 2.23 -3.95
CA ARG A 11 -14.01 1.59 -5.25
C ARG A 11 -14.57 2.43 -6.39
N LYS A 12 -15.81 2.91 -6.26
CA LYS A 12 -16.45 3.78 -7.27
C LYS A 12 -15.62 5.05 -7.50
N ILE A 13 -15.24 5.75 -6.43
CA ILE A 13 -14.44 6.98 -6.54
C ILE A 13 -13.08 6.69 -7.17
N ARG A 14 -12.42 5.60 -6.78
CA ARG A 14 -11.12 5.20 -7.36
C ARG A 14 -11.22 4.92 -8.85
N GLU A 15 -12.29 4.25 -9.26
CA GLU A 15 -12.56 3.95 -10.68
C GLU A 15 -12.74 5.22 -11.48
N GLU A 16 -13.62 6.13 -11.03
CA GLU A 16 -13.88 7.42 -11.68
C GLU A 16 -12.61 8.26 -11.82
N LEU A 17 -11.81 8.35 -10.75
CA LEU A 17 -10.53 9.06 -10.75
C LEU A 17 -9.51 8.40 -11.69
N SER A 18 -9.43 7.08 -11.71
CA SER A 18 -8.45 6.37 -12.55
C SER A 18 -8.82 6.43 -14.04
N ALA A 19 -10.11 6.31 -14.35
CA ALA A 19 -10.63 6.42 -15.71
C ALA A 19 -10.32 7.78 -16.34
N ALA A 20 -10.34 8.86 -15.56
CA ALA A 20 -9.96 10.20 -16.02
C ALA A 20 -8.51 10.30 -16.53
N PHE A 21 -7.63 9.37 -16.11
CA PHE A 21 -6.24 9.26 -16.55
C PHE A 21 -5.98 8.03 -17.42
N GLY A 22 -7.03 7.36 -17.91
CA GLY A 22 -6.89 6.13 -18.70
C GLY A 22 -6.21 5.00 -17.93
N PHE A 23 -6.36 4.98 -16.61
CA PHE A 23 -5.69 4.04 -15.70
C PHE A 23 -4.16 4.08 -15.75
N ASP A 24 -3.57 5.15 -16.31
CA ASP A 24 -2.12 5.34 -16.31
C ASP A 24 -1.66 6.01 -15.01
N VAL A 25 -0.99 5.22 -14.18
CA VAL A 25 -0.43 5.69 -12.90
C VAL A 25 0.59 6.82 -13.11
N HIS A 26 1.37 6.79 -14.19
CA HIS A 26 2.36 7.81 -14.48
C HIS A 26 1.69 9.14 -14.86
N ALA A 27 0.58 9.11 -15.59
CA ALA A 27 -0.21 10.29 -15.92
C ALA A 27 -0.79 10.97 -14.67
N ILE A 28 -1.28 10.19 -13.70
CA ILE A 28 -1.77 10.69 -12.40
C ILE A 28 -0.65 11.43 -11.67
N PHE A 29 0.52 10.80 -11.52
CA PHE A 29 1.65 11.42 -10.82
C PHE A 29 2.22 12.64 -11.57
N ALA A 30 2.21 12.63 -12.90
CA ALA A 30 2.62 13.77 -13.70
C ALA A 30 1.69 14.97 -13.45
N ASP A 31 0.38 14.73 -13.38
CA ASP A 31 -0.59 15.79 -13.05
C ASP A 31 -0.44 16.32 -11.62
N LEU A 32 -0.24 15.42 -10.66
CA LEU A 32 0.02 15.80 -9.27
C LEU A 32 1.23 16.74 -9.16
N ARG A 33 2.36 16.37 -9.77
CA ARG A 33 3.57 17.21 -9.77
C ARG A 33 3.36 18.56 -10.46
N ARG A 34 2.55 18.62 -11.52
CA ARG A 34 2.19 19.91 -12.16
C ARG A 34 1.42 20.81 -11.20
N ARG A 35 0.45 20.25 -10.46
CA ARG A 35 -0.34 20.99 -9.47
C ARG A 35 0.54 21.46 -8.30
N GLU A 36 1.42 20.61 -7.81
CA GLU A 36 2.40 20.96 -6.78
C GLU A 36 3.30 22.12 -7.21
N ALA A 37 3.85 22.06 -8.43
CA ALA A 37 4.67 23.13 -8.98
C ALA A 37 3.91 24.46 -9.10
N ALA A 38 2.63 24.42 -9.47
CA ALA A 38 1.79 25.61 -9.57
C ALA A 38 1.46 26.25 -8.20
N LEU A 39 1.48 25.47 -7.11
CA LEU A 39 1.20 25.97 -5.76
C LEU A 39 2.42 26.65 -5.12
N GLY A 40 3.64 26.32 -5.56
CA GLY A 40 4.88 26.95 -5.11
C GLY A 40 5.00 26.99 -3.58
N ASP A 41 5.12 28.20 -3.02
CA ASP A 41 5.32 28.43 -1.57
C ASP A 41 4.12 28.04 -0.71
N ARG A 42 2.94 27.80 -1.30
CA ARG A 42 1.76 27.30 -0.56
C ARG A 42 1.86 25.82 -0.22
N LEU A 43 2.80 25.08 -0.83
CA LEU A 43 2.99 23.67 -0.58
C LEU A 43 3.72 23.47 0.76
N VAL A 44 3.00 23.01 1.78
CA VAL A 44 3.59 22.69 3.08
C VAL A 44 4.45 21.44 2.94
N ARG A 45 5.78 21.59 3.08
CA ARG A 45 6.71 20.47 3.20
C ARG A 45 6.68 19.95 4.62
N GLN A 46 6.17 18.73 4.82
CA GLN A 46 6.34 18.05 6.09
C GLN A 46 7.83 17.69 6.24
N PRO A 47 8.46 17.94 7.41
CA PRO A 47 9.79 17.41 7.67
C PRO A 47 9.72 15.89 7.55
N GLU A 48 10.75 15.27 6.96
CA GLU A 48 10.84 13.81 6.89
C GLU A 48 10.80 13.26 8.33
N ALA A 49 9.65 12.71 8.71
CA ALA A 49 9.56 12.00 9.97
C ALA A 49 10.54 10.84 9.90
N GLN A 50 11.46 10.76 10.87
CA GLN A 50 12.33 9.61 11.01
C GLN A 50 11.46 8.36 10.92
N ARG A 51 11.78 7.49 9.95
CA ARG A 51 11.12 6.19 9.80
C ARG A 51 11.00 5.60 11.21
N PRO A 52 9.78 5.25 11.67
CA PRO A 52 9.67 4.48 12.90
C PRO A 52 10.59 3.28 12.72
N ASN A 53 11.63 3.22 13.55
CA ASN A 53 12.47 2.03 13.68
C ASN A 53 11.55 0.82 13.75
N GLU A 54 11.94 -0.25 13.09
CA GLU A 54 11.29 -1.56 12.98
C GLU A 54 10.83 -2.09 14.35
N ALA A 55 9.76 -1.52 14.89
CA ALA A 55 9.15 -1.93 16.14
C ALA A 55 7.95 -2.79 15.77
N GLY A 56 8.26 -4.08 15.55
CA GLY A 56 7.35 -5.19 15.77
C GLY A 56 6.14 -5.25 14.85
N HIS A 57 6.30 -5.95 13.71
CA HIS A 57 5.16 -6.67 13.15
C HIS A 57 4.81 -7.80 14.13
N PRO A 58 3.61 -7.82 14.76
CA PRO A 58 3.20 -8.91 15.65
C PRO A 58 2.78 -10.17 14.88
N GLY A 59 3.41 -10.43 13.72
CA GLY A 59 3.14 -11.57 12.84
C GLY A 59 4.38 -12.42 12.52
N SER A 60 5.58 -11.99 12.89
CA SER A 60 6.82 -12.73 12.60
C SER A 60 7.23 -13.73 13.70
N ALA A 61 6.40 -13.90 14.74
CA ALA A 61 6.64 -14.80 15.87
C ALA A 61 5.74 -16.06 15.85
N MET A 62 5.32 -16.53 14.67
CA MET A 62 5.03 -17.95 14.43
C MET A 62 6.03 -18.38 13.35
N GLY A 63 7.25 -18.76 13.73
CA GLY A 63 7.50 -19.97 14.48
C GLY A 63 7.96 -21.00 13.46
N ASP A 64 9.28 -21.11 13.32
CA ASP A 64 9.98 -22.18 12.62
C ASP A 64 9.30 -23.53 12.82
N LEU A 65 8.59 -24.01 11.80
CA LEU A 65 8.16 -25.40 11.73
C LEU A 65 9.39 -26.23 11.30
N PRO A 66 9.90 -27.12 12.16
CA PRO A 66 11.09 -27.90 11.84
C PRO A 66 10.76 -28.96 10.79
N GLY A 67 11.59 -28.98 9.73
CA GLY A 67 12.11 -30.18 9.07
C GLY A 67 11.11 -31.23 8.60
N ASN A 68 10.77 -31.20 7.31
CA ASN A 68 10.43 -32.42 6.58
C ASN A 68 11.68 -33.32 6.47
N THR A 69 11.83 -34.25 7.42
CA THR A 69 12.62 -35.47 7.23
C THR A 69 11.75 -36.67 7.56
N ARG A 70 11.21 -37.33 6.53
CA ARG A 70 10.61 -38.67 6.67
C ARG A 70 11.54 -39.72 6.05
N ALA A 71 12.39 -40.30 6.90
CA ALA A 71 13.06 -41.60 6.75
C ALA A 71 13.54 -41.97 8.18
N THR A 72 13.29 -43.12 8.83
CA THR A 72 13.07 -44.52 8.42
C THR A 72 12.45 -45.35 9.58
N ALA A 73 11.79 -46.46 9.22
CA ALA A 73 11.76 -47.81 9.83
C ALA A 73 11.37 -48.09 11.31
N GLY A 74 10.55 -49.15 11.50
CA GLY A 74 10.64 -50.06 12.66
C GLY A 74 9.32 -50.74 13.08
N GLY A 75 9.16 -52.03 12.79
CA GLY A 75 8.07 -52.90 13.27
C GLY A 75 7.87 -54.14 12.41
#